data_AF-A0A4Q0TYU2-F1
#
_entry.id   AF-A0A4Q0TYU2-F1
#
_cell.length_a   1.000
_cell.length_b   1.000
_cell.length_c   1.000
_cell.angle_alpha   90.00
_cell.angle_beta   90.00
_cell.angle_gamma   90.00
#
_symmetry.space_group_name_H-M   'P 1'
#
loop_
_entity.id
_entity.type
_entity.pdbx_description
1 polymer ?
#
loop_
_entity_poly.entity_id
_entity_poly.type
_entity_poly.pdbx_seq_one_letter_code
_entity_poly.pdbx_strand_id
1 'polypeptide(L)'
;MEHVNGQNNEITLIFPHNRIDCMASQNERFNRIINQANITIIGNNNHISMYCDSEDSAEELLLSDGFLLIVKGDNNIVNIGTIILRYSTILGMTGLKLIIGQLPGLGAGVSRMANNCRVDIGNRVVINGVTLYLQEDDSCISIGDDSQLSWGVDIWCTDAHTITNLEGEPINFAKSIVIGKHVWIGKDVKVCKNVKVSDNSIIGWGSIVTRVFNEPNVIIAGVPAKVVKQGINWDRRCINKYLKG
;
A
#
# COMPACT_ATOMS: atom_id res chain seq x y z
N MET A 1 4.22 -7.62 -22.94
CA MET A 1 3.49 -8.04 -21.74
C MET A 1 2.03 -7.69 -21.94
N GLU A 2 1.10 -8.60 -21.71
CA GLU A 2 -0.32 -8.38 -22.06
C GLU A 2 -0.99 -7.31 -21.18
N HIS A 3 -0.47 -7.06 -19.97
CA HIS A 3 -1.11 -6.21 -18.97
C HIS A 3 -0.38 -4.88 -18.70
N VAL A 4 0.68 -4.57 -19.47
CA VAL A 4 1.40 -3.29 -19.41
C VAL A 4 1.24 -2.57 -20.75
N ASN A 5 0.47 -1.49 -20.75
CA ASN A 5 0.09 -0.74 -21.94
C ASN A 5 0.49 0.74 -21.81
N GLY A 6 1.03 1.31 -22.88
CA GLY A 6 1.55 2.68 -22.96
C GLY A 6 3.07 2.73 -23.08
N GLN A 7 3.64 3.93 -23.01
CA GLN A 7 5.07 4.18 -23.27
C GLN A 7 5.86 4.45 -21.99
N ASN A 8 7.14 4.08 -21.99
CA ASN A 8 8.11 4.36 -20.92
C ASN A 8 7.68 3.88 -19.53
N ASN A 9 6.87 2.83 -19.44
CA ASN A 9 6.59 2.18 -18.16
C ASN A 9 7.78 1.29 -17.77
N GLU A 10 8.15 1.33 -16.50
CA GLU A 10 9.28 0.59 -15.95
C GLU A 10 8.83 -0.27 -14.76
N ILE A 11 9.28 -1.53 -14.74
CA ILE A 11 9.18 -2.40 -13.57
C ILE A 11 10.59 -2.85 -13.25
N THR A 12 11.08 -2.47 -12.08
CA THR A 12 12.41 -2.78 -11.60
C THR A 12 12.35 -3.64 -10.35
N LEU A 13 13.08 -4.75 -10.36
CA LEU A 13 13.43 -5.51 -9.16
C LEU A 13 14.83 -5.13 -8.69
N ILE A 14 14.96 -4.80 -7.41
CA ILE A 14 16.21 -4.35 -6.78
C ILE A 14 16.60 -5.36 -5.71
N PHE A 15 17.81 -5.88 -5.83
CA PHE A 15 18.41 -6.84 -4.91
C PHE A 15 19.67 -6.24 -4.27
N PRO A 16 20.22 -6.80 -3.19
CA PRO A 16 21.40 -6.25 -2.52
C PRO A 16 22.62 -6.00 -3.43
N HIS A 17 22.76 -6.80 -4.49
CA HIS A 17 23.93 -6.77 -5.40
C HIS A 17 23.57 -6.72 -6.88
N ASN A 18 22.29 -6.58 -7.23
CA ASN A 18 21.84 -6.59 -8.62
C ASN A 18 20.54 -5.80 -8.80
N ARG A 19 20.26 -5.38 -10.04
CA ARG A 19 19.00 -4.77 -10.46
C ARG A 19 18.53 -5.44 -11.76
N ILE A 20 17.26 -5.80 -11.81
CA ILE A 20 16.63 -6.35 -13.02
C ILE A 20 15.55 -5.37 -13.48
N ASP A 21 15.73 -4.85 -14.70
CA ASP A 21 14.67 -4.15 -15.42
C ASP A 21 13.81 -5.19 -16.14
N CYS A 22 12.60 -5.44 -15.66
CA CYS A 22 11.73 -6.45 -16.22
C CYS A 22 11.15 -6.07 -17.58
N MET A 23 11.24 -4.81 -18.01
CA MET A 23 10.73 -4.34 -19.29
C MET A 23 11.80 -4.39 -20.38
N ALA A 24 13.06 -4.10 -20.02
CA ALA A 24 14.18 -4.05 -20.97
C ALA A 24 15.15 -5.24 -20.91
N SER A 25 15.13 -6.05 -19.85
CA SER A 25 16.11 -7.14 -19.70
C SER A 25 15.85 -8.33 -20.64
N GLN A 26 16.95 -8.99 -21.04
CA GLN A 26 16.92 -10.32 -21.66
C GLN A 26 16.65 -11.43 -20.64
N ASN A 27 16.19 -11.11 -19.43
CA ASN A 27 15.93 -12.10 -18.39
C ASN A 27 14.59 -12.80 -18.63
N GLU A 28 14.62 -13.88 -19.41
CA GLU A 28 13.42 -14.65 -19.77
C GLU A 28 12.66 -15.22 -18.55
N ARG A 29 13.32 -15.43 -17.41
CA ARG A 29 12.65 -15.87 -16.17
C ARG A 29 11.73 -14.78 -15.66
N PHE A 30 12.24 -13.58 -15.39
CA PHE A 30 11.43 -12.50 -14.82
C PHE A 30 10.43 -11.91 -15.81
N ASN A 31 10.72 -11.95 -17.12
CA ASN A 31 9.74 -11.59 -18.13
C ASN A 31 8.51 -12.51 -18.08
N ARG A 32 8.69 -13.83 -17.86
CA ARG A 32 7.58 -14.77 -17.65
C ARG A 32 6.86 -14.53 -16.33
N ILE A 33 7.59 -14.31 -15.24
CA ILE A 33 7.00 -14.04 -13.93
C ILE A 33 6.11 -12.79 -13.97
N ILE A 34 6.59 -11.69 -14.56
CA ILE A 34 5.80 -10.45 -14.66
C ILE A 34 4.56 -10.64 -15.55
N ASN A 35 4.64 -11.43 -16.62
CA ASN A 35 3.46 -11.75 -17.43
C ASN A 35 2.41 -12.59 -16.68
N GLN A 36 2.81 -13.36 -15.68
CA GLN A 36 1.92 -14.17 -14.84
C GLN A 36 1.46 -13.43 -13.58
N ALA A 37 2.19 -12.40 -13.16
CA ALA A 37 1.89 -11.63 -11.97
C ALA A 37 0.59 -10.83 -12.15
N ASN A 38 -0.10 -10.60 -11.03
CA ASN A 38 -1.29 -9.75 -10.98
C ASN A 38 -0.92 -8.26 -11.00
N ILE A 39 -0.23 -7.84 -12.07
CA ILE A 39 0.21 -6.46 -12.29
C ILE A 39 -0.46 -5.93 -13.56
N THR A 40 -1.22 -4.85 -13.43
CA THR A 40 -1.77 -4.10 -14.56
C THR A 40 -1.24 -2.67 -14.54
N ILE A 41 -0.66 -2.23 -15.66
CA ILE A 41 -0.22 -0.85 -15.85
C ILE A 41 -0.83 -0.32 -17.15
N ILE A 42 -1.58 0.77 -17.08
CA ILE A 42 -2.19 1.43 -18.25
C ILE A 42 -1.90 2.93 -18.15
N GLY A 43 -1.19 3.46 -19.14
CA GLY A 43 -0.74 4.84 -19.18
C GLY A 43 0.76 4.91 -19.45
N ASN A 44 1.37 6.06 -19.22
CA ASN A 44 2.73 6.35 -19.65
C ASN A 44 3.61 6.79 -18.48
N ASN A 45 4.91 6.53 -18.60
CA ASN A 45 5.93 6.98 -17.64
C ASN A 45 5.66 6.54 -16.19
N ASN A 46 5.07 5.36 -15.99
CA ASN A 46 4.87 4.81 -14.65
C ASN A 46 6.11 4.02 -14.23
N HIS A 47 6.59 4.25 -13.00
CA HIS A 47 7.81 3.63 -12.47
C HIS A 47 7.49 2.79 -11.23
N ILE A 48 7.69 1.48 -11.33
CA ILE A 48 7.46 0.52 -10.26
C ILE A 48 8.82 -0.04 -9.84
N SER A 49 9.19 0.12 -8.58
CA SER A 49 10.42 -0.44 -8.00
C SER A 49 10.09 -1.30 -6.79
N MET A 50 10.61 -2.53 -6.77
CA MET A 50 10.42 -3.49 -5.68
C MET A 50 11.77 -3.98 -5.17
N TYR A 51 12.03 -3.81 -3.88
CA TYR A 51 13.22 -4.33 -3.21
C TYR A 51 12.94 -5.73 -2.66
N CYS A 52 13.78 -6.68 -3.02
CA CYS A 52 13.66 -8.07 -2.62
C CYS A 52 15.00 -8.58 -2.10
N ASP A 53 14.97 -9.48 -1.11
CA ASP A 53 16.20 -10.03 -0.50
C ASP A 53 16.90 -11.01 -1.46
N SER A 54 16.12 -11.72 -2.27
CA SER A 54 16.60 -12.67 -3.28
C SER A 54 15.64 -12.76 -4.48
N GLU A 55 16.11 -13.30 -5.61
CA GLU A 55 15.26 -13.58 -6.77
C GLU A 55 14.09 -14.50 -6.43
N ASP A 56 14.29 -15.50 -5.55
CA ASP A 56 13.24 -16.43 -5.15
C ASP A 56 12.16 -15.74 -4.31
N SER A 57 12.55 -14.80 -3.44
CA SER A 57 11.57 -13.99 -2.69
C SER A 57 10.77 -13.05 -3.60
N ALA A 58 11.38 -12.57 -4.70
CA ALA A 58 10.68 -11.79 -5.71
C ALA A 58 9.67 -12.65 -6.48
N GLU A 59 10.05 -13.86 -6.88
CA GLU A 59 9.14 -14.80 -7.54
C GLU A 59 7.96 -15.20 -6.65
N GLU A 60 8.21 -15.54 -5.37
CA GLU A 60 7.15 -15.87 -4.40
C GLU A 60 6.15 -14.72 -4.23
N LEU A 61 6.66 -13.47 -4.14
CA LEU A 61 5.81 -12.28 -4.04
C LEU A 61 4.97 -12.08 -5.31
N LEU A 62 5.61 -12.10 -6.49
CA LEU A 62 4.98 -11.76 -7.76
C LEU A 62 3.95 -12.80 -8.21
N LEU A 63 4.16 -14.08 -7.89
CA LEU A 63 3.25 -15.18 -8.24
C LEU A 63 2.22 -15.47 -7.15
N SER A 64 2.24 -14.76 -6.02
CA SER A 64 1.27 -14.94 -4.94
C SER A 64 -0.11 -14.36 -5.31
N ASP A 65 -1.17 -15.14 -5.12
CA ASP A 65 -2.58 -14.70 -5.23
C ASP A 65 -2.93 -13.53 -4.26
N GLY A 66 -2.12 -13.35 -3.21
CA GLY A 66 -2.22 -12.24 -2.28
C GLY A 66 -1.59 -10.94 -2.76
N PHE A 67 -0.97 -10.89 -3.93
CA PHE A 67 -0.37 -9.65 -4.45
C PHE A 67 -1.18 -9.15 -5.65
N LEU A 68 -1.59 -7.88 -5.62
CA LEU A 68 -2.25 -7.19 -6.73
C LEU A 68 -1.73 -5.77 -6.83
N LEU A 69 -1.29 -5.38 -8.03
CA LEU A 69 -0.88 -4.02 -8.37
C LEU A 69 -1.64 -3.55 -9.61
N ILE A 70 -2.39 -2.46 -9.47
CA ILE A 70 -3.06 -1.79 -10.58
C ILE A 70 -2.61 -0.33 -10.61
N VAL A 71 -2.10 0.10 -11.75
CA VAL A 71 -1.77 1.50 -12.04
C VAL A 71 -2.48 1.91 -13.31
N LYS A 72 -3.42 2.85 -13.21
CA LYS A 72 -4.07 3.48 -14.36
C LYS A 72 -3.90 5.00 -14.30
N GLY A 73 -3.18 5.54 -15.27
CA GLY A 73 -2.79 6.95 -15.30
C GLY A 73 -1.32 7.10 -15.69
N ASP A 74 -0.87 8.35 -15.70
CA ASP A 74 0.46 8.72 -16.16
C ASP A 74 1.35 9.19 -15.00
N ASN A 75 2.67 9.01 -15.16
CA ASN A 75 3.70 9.54 -14.26
C ASN A 75 3.59 9.06 -12.79
N ASN A 76 3.00 7.88 -12.55
CA ASN A 76 2.88 7.35 -11.19
C ASN A 76 4.15 6.64 -10.75
N ILE A 77 4.44 6.72 -9.45
CA ILE A 77 5.60 6.07 -8.84
C ILE A 77 5.15 5.14 -7.73
N VAL A 78 5.59 3.88 -7.79
CA VAL A 78 5.37 2.89 -6.73
C VAL A 78 6.71 2.33 -6.28
N ASN A 79 7.09 2.57 -5.03
CA ASN A 79 8.27 2.01 -4.41
C ASN A 79 7.85 1.07 -3.28
N ILE A 80 8.27 -0.18 -3.35
CA ILE A 80 7.99 -1.20 -2.35
C ILE A 80 9.33 -1.70 -1.80
N GLY A 81 9.62 -1.41 -0.54
CA GLY A 81 10.73 -1.97 0.20
C GLY A 81 10.54 -3.48 0.46
N THR A 82 11.39 -4.08 1.29
CA THR A 82 11.20 -5.49 1.64
C THR A 82 9.91 -5.70 2.43
N ILE A 83 9.02 -6.57 1.93
CA ILE A 83 7.75 -6.89 2.58
C ILE A 83 7.64 -8.36 2.93
N ILE A 84 6.93 -8.65 4.01
CA ILE A 84 6.53 -10.00 4.39
C ILE A 84 5.04 -10.09 4.10
N LEU A 85 4.71 -10.60 2.91
CA LEU A 85 3.34 -10.79 2.48
C LEU A 85 2.77 -12.07 3.10
N ARG A 86 1.58 -11.99 3.69
CA ARG A 86 0.86 -13.15 4.20
C ARG A 86 -0.50 -13.24 3.51
N TYR A 87 -0.77 -14.41 2.95
CA TYR A 87 -2.02 -14.75 2.29
C TYR A 87 -2.59 -16.03 2.88
N SER A 88 -3.88 -16.06 3.18
CA SER A 88 -4.59 -17.23 3.70
C SER A 88 -6.08 -17.09 3.46
N THR A 89 -6.63 -17.95 2.60
CA THR A 89 -8.08 -18.04 2.37
C THR A 89 -8.84 -18.56 3.59
N ILE A 90 -8.19 -19.38 4.43
CA ILE A 90 -8.74 -19.92 5.67
C ILE A 90 -9.00 -18.81 6.70
N LEU A 91 -8.05 -17.88 6.85
CA LEU A 91 -8.13 -16.78 7.81
C LEU A 91 -8.75 -15.50 7.23
N GLY A 92 -9.00 -15.45 5.92
CA GLY A 92 -9.42 -14.25 5.20
C GLY A 92 -8.31 -13.19 5.05
N MET A 93 -7.05 -13.61 5.09
CA MET A 93 -5.87 -12.76 4.86
C MET A 93 -5.66 -12.63 3.36
N THR A 94 -5.92 -11.45 2.81
CA THR A 94 -5.95 -11.19 1.37
C THR A 94 -4.65 -10.64 0.79
N GLY A 95 -3.59 -10.50 1.60
CA GLY A 95 -2.31 -9.94 1.17
C GLY A 95 -2.36 -8.43 0.91
N LEU A 96 -1.80 -7.96 -0.21
CA LEU A 96 -1.66 -6.55 -0.59
C LEU A 96 -2.38 -6.30 -1.91
N LYS A 97 -3.29 -5.32 -1.90
CA LYS A 97 -3.90 -4.74 -3.09
C LYS A 97 -3.50 -3.27 -3.16
N LEU A 98 -2.66 -2.89 -4.12
CA LEU A 98 -2.25 -1.51 -4.36
C LEU A 98 -2.88 -1.03 -5.66
N ILE A 99 -3.71 0.02 -5.56
CA ILE A 99 -4.52 0.49 -6.68
C ILE A 99 -4.37 2.00 -6.84
N ILE A 100 -3.89 2.43 -8.00
CA ILE A 100 -3.89 3.82 -8.48
C ILE A 100 -4.86 3.89 -9.67
N GLY A 101 -5.90 4.74 -9.56
CA GLY A 101 -6.93 4.92 -10.58
C GLY A 101 -8.15 4.02 -10.38
N GLN A 102 -8.36 3.04 -11.26
CA GLN A 102 -9.61 2.28 -11.31
C GLN A 102 -9.58 1.01 -10.44
N LEU A 103 -10.56 0.88 -9.53
CA LEU A 103 -10.82 -0.37 -8.82
C LEU A 103 -11.29 -1.48 -9.80
N PRO A 104 -10.87 -2.74 -9.59
CA PRO A 104 -11.35 -3.86 -10.40
C PRO A 104 -12.86 -4.09 -10.16
N GLY A 105 -13.58 -4.55 -11.20
CA GLY A 105 -14.97 -4.98 -11.09
C GLY A 105 -16.05 -3.88 -11.17
N LEU A 106 -15.69 -2.63 -11.51
CA LEU A 106 -16.66 -1.52 -11.63
C LEU A 106 -17.54 -1.54 -12.90
N GLY A 107 -17.40 -2.55 -13.76
CA GLY A 107 -18.20 -2.69 -14.99
C GLY A 107 -17.72 -1.81 -16.16
N ALA A 108 -18.36 -2.00 -17.32
CA ALA A 108 -18.08 -1.22 -18.53
C ALA A 108 -18.54 0.24 -18.37
N GLY A 109 -17.77 1.19 -18.91
CA GLY A 109 -18.11 2.62 -18.91
C GLY A 109 -17.57 3.43 -17.72
N VAL A 110 -17.05 2.78 -16.68
CA VAL A 110 -16.31 3.46 -15.61
C VAL A 110 -14.83 3.50 -15.99
N SER A 111 -14.29 4.70 -16.22
CA SER A 111 -12.85 4.93 -16.36
C SER A 111 -12.39 5.88 -15.27
N ARG A 112 -11.44 5.44 -14.46
CA ARG A 112 -10.79 6.25 -13.43
C ARG A 112 -9.29 6.16 -13.66
N MET A 113 -8.66 7.30 -13.83
CA MET A 113 -7.21 7.44 -13.92
C MET A 113 -6.76 8.40 -12.82
N ALA A 114 -5.53 8.21 -12.35
CA ALA A 114 -4.89 9.13 -11.44
C ALA A 114 -3.43 9.30 -11.86
N ASN A 115 -2.96 10.53 -11.88
CA ASN A 115 -1.66 10.92 -12.42
C ASN A 115 -0.77 11.49 -11.32
N ASN A 116 0.54 11.38 -11.53
CA ASN A 116 1.56 11.89 -10.60
C ASN A 116 1.40 11.35 -9.16
N CYS A 117 0.72 10.23 -8.97
CA CYS A 117 0.56 9.64 -7.66
C CYS A 117 1.85 8.96 -7.20
N ARG A 118 2.03 8.87 -5.88
CA ARG A 118 3.17 8.19 -5.29
C ARG A 118 2.77 7.23 -4.17
N VAL A 119 3.28 6.00 -4.21
CA VAL A 119 3.18 5.05 -3.11
C VAL A 119 4.57 4.63 -2.67
N ASP A 120 4.86 4.78 -1.39
CA ASP A 120 6.11 4.32 -0.76
C ASP A 120 5.81 3.36 0.38
N ILE A 121 6.27 2.12 0.29
CA ILE A 121 6.26 1.15 1.39
C ILE A 121 7.70 0.93 1.82
N GLY A 122 7.98 1.09 3.11
CA GLY A 122 9.31 0.90 3.69
C GLY A 122 9.76 -0.56 3.75
N ASN A 123 10.85 -0.81 4.45
CA ASN A 123 11.45 -2.13 4.60
C ASN A 123 10.91 -2.90 5.82
N ARG A 124 10.96 -4.23 5.76
CA ARG A 124 10.45 -5.16 6.78
C ARG A 124 8.99 -4.89 7.15
N VAL A 125 8.15 -4.50 6.20
CA VAL A 125 6.72 -4.27 6.46
C VAL A 125 5.97 -5.59 6.35
N VAL A 126 5.23 -5.97 7.40
CA VAL A 126 4.36 -7.16 7.36
C VAL A 126 2.98 -6.76 6.87
N ILE A 127 2.46 -7.46 5.87
CA ILE A 127 1.18 -7.18 5.24
C ILE A 127 0.34 -8.45 5.19
N ASN A 128 -0.81 -8.43 5.87
CA ASN A 128 -1.69 -9.59 5.99
C ASN A 128 -2.98 -9.49 5.13
N GLY A 129 -3.51 -8.28 4.91
CA GLY A 129 -4.75 -8.08 4.16
C GLY A 129 -5.11 -6.60 4.06
N VAL A 130 -4.42 -5.90 3.16
CA VAL A 130 -4.42 -4.44 3.04
C VAL A 130 -4.83 -4.00 1.64
N THR A 131 -5.73 -3.03 1.57
CA THR A 131 -6.02 -2.28 0.34
C THR A 131 -5.45 -0.87 0.46
N LEU A 132 -4.57 -0.49 -0.46
CA LEU A 132 -4.13 0.89 -0.68
C LEU A 132 -4.86 1.42 -1.92
N TYR A 133 -5.56 2.55 -1.78
CA TYR A 133 -6.32 3.13 -2.88
C TYR A 133 -6.06 4.62 -3.07
N LEU A 134 -5.64 5.00 -4.28
CA LEU A 134 -5.44 6.37 -4.73
C LEU A 134 -6.24 6.58 -6.02
N GLN A 135 -6.92 7.73 -6.11
CA GLN A 135 -7.70 8.09 -7.30
C GLN A 135 -7.61 9.59 -7.64
N GLU A 136 -7.07 10.42 -6.75
CA GLU A 136 -6.86 11.85 -7.03
C GLU A 136 -5.45 12.06 -7.59
N ASP A 137 -5.32 12.93 -8.58
CA ASP A 137 -4.02 13.36 -9.09
C ASP A 137 -3.15 13.95 -7.97
N ASP A 138 -1.83 13.80 -8.10
CA ASP A 138 -0.82 14.30 -7.16
C ASP A 138 -0.92 13.73 -5.73
N SER A 139 -1.74 12.70 -5.51
CA SER A 139 -1.93 12.09 -4.19
C SER A 139 -0.85 11.08 -3.81
N CYS A 140 -0.59 10.94 -2.51
CA CYS A 140 0.49 10.10 -1.99
C CYS A 140 0.08 9.19 -0.83
N ILE A 141 0.60 7.97 -0.77
CA ILE A 141 0.54 7.10 0.43
C ILE A 141 1.95 6.67 0.79
N SER A 142 2.35 6.87 2.05
CA SER A 142 3.64 6.37 2.57
C SER A 142 3.46 5.52 3.82
N ILE A 143 4.12 4.36 3.89
CA ILE A 143 4.16 3.46 5.05
C ILE A 143 5.61 3.27 5.48
N GLY A 144 5.94 3.67 6.71
CA GLY A 144 7.29 3.60 7.24
C GLY A 144 7.78 2.18 7.54
N ASP A 145 9.11 2.06 7.60
CA ASP A 145 9.83 0.80 7.89
C ASP A 145 9.29 0.09 9.14
N ASP A 146 9.41 -1.23 9.14
CA ASP A 146 9.10 -2.11 10.27
C ASP A 146 7.66 -1.99 10.80
N SER A 147 6.74 -1.51 9.97
CA SER A 147 5.32 -1.50 10.30
C SER A 147 4.70 -2.89 10.19
N GLN A 148 3.58 -3.09 10.89
CA GLN A 148 2.77 -4.31 10.82
C GLN A 148 1.32 -3.96 10.52
N LEU A 149 0.83 -4.39 9.37
CA LEU A 149 -0.55 -4.21 8.97
C LEU A 149 -1.25 -5.56 9.03
N SER A 150 -2.28 -5.63 9.88
CA SER A 150 -3.16 -6.79 10.00
C SER A 150 -4.00 -6.99 8.73
N TRP A 151 -5.10 -7.74 8.81
CA TRP A 151 -6.00 -7.97 7.67
C TRP A 151 -7.32 -7.20 7.82
N GLY A 152 -8.01 -6.97 6.70
CA GLY A 152 -9.20 -6.12 6.64
C GLY A 152 -8.90 -4.62 6.70
N VAL A 153 -7.65 -4.22 6.46
CA VAL A 153 -7.20 -2.83 6.54
C VAL A 153 -7.42 -2.14 5.21
N ASP A 154 -8.08 -0.98 5.22
CA ASP A 154 -8.22 -0.13 4.05
C ASP A 154 -7.58 1.24 4.30
N ILE A 155 -6.71 1.67 3.39
CA ILE A 155 -6.03 2.97 3.42
C ILE A 155 -6.39 3.69 2.12
N TRP A 156 -7.32 4.64 2.20
CA TRP A 156 -7.93 5.27 1.03
C TRP A 156 -7.61 6.76 0.99
N CYS A 157 -6.80 7.16 0.01
CA CYS A 157 -6.43 8.55 -0.24
C CYS A 157 -7.38 9.21 -1.26
N THR A 158 -8.69 9.02 -1.08
CA THR A 158 -9.77 9.61 -1.89
C THR A 158 -11.10 9.34 -1.19
N ASP A 159 -12.13 10.15 -1.48
CA ASP A 159 -13.54 9.81 -1.17
C ASP A 159 -14.25 9.18 -2.37
N ALA A 160 -13.55 8.99 -3.50
CA ALA A 160 -14.03 8.55 -4.81
C ALA A 160 -15.07 9.45 -5.51
N HIS A 161 -15.77 10.30 -4.77
CA HIS A 161 -16.81 11.20 -5.26
C HIS A 161 -16.64 12.62 -4.71
N THR A 162 -17.02 13.61 -5.52
CA THR A 162 -16.94 15.02 -5.15
C THR A 162 -18.00 15.39 -4.11
N ILE A 163 -17.58 16.06 -3.05
CA ILE A 163 -18.45 16.75 -2.11
C ILE A 163 -18.25 18.24 -2.34
N THR A 164 -19.33 18.98 -2.51
CA THR A 164 -19.29 20.43 -2.73
C THR A 164 -19.86 21.20 -1.53
N ASN A 165 -19.50 22.48 -1.40
CA ASN A 165 -20.30 23.43 -0.63
C ASN A 165 -21.62 23.74 -1.36
N LEU A 166 -22.43 24.64 -0.78
CA LEU A 166 -23.74 25.01 -1.35
C LEU A 166 -23.60 25.79 -2.66
N GLU A 167 -22.44 26.40 -2.89
CA GLU A 167 -22.07 27.14 -4.09
C GLU A 167 -21.57 26.23 -5.23
N GLY A 168 -21.40 24.92 -4.97
CA GLY A 168 -20.95 23.94 -5.95
C GLY A 168 -19.43 23.78 -6.05
N GLU A 169 -18.66 24.40 -5.16
CA GLU A 169 -17.20 24.28 -5.10
C GLU A 169 -16.80 22.98 -4.40
N PRO A 170 -15.90 22.15 -4.96
CA PRO A 170 -15.38 20.95 -4.30
C PRO A 170 -14.66 21.27 -2.99
N ILE A 171 -14.90 20.47 -1.93
CA ILE A 171 -14.32 20.70 -0.59
C ILE A 171 -13.61 19.48 0.01
N ASN A 172 -13.54 18.36 -0.70
CA ASN A 172 -13.09 17.09 -0.16
C ASN A 172 -11.82 16.53 -0.83
N PHE A 173 -10.90 17.42 -1.22
CA PHE A 173 -9.62 17.06 -1.84
C PHE A 173 -8.78 16.09 -0.98
N ALA A 174 -8.11 15.15 -1.64
CA ALA A 174 -7.12 14.28 -1.02
C ALA A 174 -5.72 14.69 -1.45
N LYS A 175 -4.76 14.62 -0.52
CA LYS A 175 -3.36 14.96 -0.76
C LYS A 175 -2.43 13.84 -0.35
N SER A 176 -2.50 13.37 0.90
CA SER A 176 -1.54 12.38 1.38
C SER A 176 -2.01 11.58 2.57
N ILE A 177 -1.63 10.31 2.65
CA ILE A 177 -1.66 9.52 3.90
C ILE A 177 -0.23 9.15 4.29
N VAL A 178 0.13 9.39 5.55
CA VAL A 178 1.47 9.12 6.09
C VAL A 178 1.37 8.23 7.32
N ILE A 179 1.79 6.98 7.20
CA ILE A 179 1.99 6.06 8.32
C ILE A 179 3.47 6.05 8.66
N GLY A 180 3.80 6.43 9.89
CA GLY A 180 5.17 6.48 10.42
C GLY A 180 5.86 5.12 10.46
N LYS A 181 7.08 5.11 10.99
CA LYS A 181 7.87 3.89 11.18
C LYS A 181 7.37 3.10 12.36
N HIS A 182 7.48 1.78 12.27
CA HIS A 182 7.11 0.85 13.33
C HIS A 182 5.68 1.13 13.84
N VAL A 183 4.71 1.29 12.93
CA VAL A 183 3.29 1.42 13.30
C VAL A 183 2.62 0.06 13.22
N TRP A 184 1.82 -0.28 14.23
CA TRP A 184 0.96 -1.47 14.20
C TRP A 184 -0.49 -1.08 13.89
N ILE A 185 -0.97 -1.50 12.73
CA ILE A 185 -2.37 -1.31 12.32
C ILE A 185 -3.15 -2.61 12.61
N GLY A 186 -4.10 -2.52 13.54
CA GLY A 186 -4.99 -3.60 13.93
C GLY A 186 -5.91 -4.08 12.80
N LYS A 187 -6.60 -5.21 13.04
CA LYS A 187 -7.54 -5.78 12.07
C LYS A 187 -8.71 -4.83 11.82
N ASP A 188 -9.27 -4.84 10.62
CA ASP A 188 -10.46 -4.08 10.21
C ASP A 188 -10.37 -2.55 10.37
N VAL A 189 -9.16 -1.98 10.36
CA VAL A 189 -8.96 -0.53 10.46
C VAL A 189 -9.21 0.15 9.11
N LYS A 190 -9.83 1.35 9.16
CA LYS A 190 -9.98 2.24 7.99
C LYS A 190 -9.19 3.53 8.23
N VAL A 191 -8.29 3.87 7.31
CA VAL A 191 -7.52 5.11 7.32
C VAL A 191 -7.98 5.99 6.16
N CYS A 192 -8.59 7.13 6.49
CA CYS A 192 -9.10 8.07 5.50
C CYS A 192 -7.98 8.96 4.94
N LYS A 193 -8.29 9.66 3.84
CA LYS A 193 -7.40 10.65 3.23
C LYS A 193 -6.88 11.68 4.23
N ASN A 194 -5.72 12.26 3.94
CA ASN A 194 -5.12 13.37 4.70
C ASN A 194 -4.74 13.00 6.15
N VAL A 195 -4.73 11.71 6.51
CA VAL A 195 -4.29 11.22 7.80
C VAL A 195 -2.77 11.12 7.87
N LYS A 196 -2.22 11.49 9.03
CA LYS A 196 -0.86 11.15 9.42
C LYS A 196 -0.88 10.45 10.78
N VAL A 197 -0.15 9.36 10.93
CA VAL A 197 0.07 8.65 12.19
C VAL A 197 1.57 8.59 12.45
N SER A 198 1.98 9.06 13.63
CA SER A 198 3.40 9.14 13.99
C SER A 198 3.97 7.79 14.40
N ASP A 199 5.30 7.72 14.41
CA ASP A 199 6.08 6.52 14.64
C ASP A 199 5.69 5.78 15.93
N ASN A 200 5.93 4.47 15.94
CA ASN A 200 5.76 3.61 17.10
C ASN A 200 4.37 3.68 17.75
N SER A 201 3.34 3.88 16.92
CA SER A 201 1.96 3.97 17.37
C SER A 201 1.18 2.71 17.00
N ILE A 202 0.10 2.45 17.75
CA ILE A 202 -0.84 1.36 17.48
C ILE A 202 -2.17 1.96 17.07
N ILE A 203 -2.74 1.50 15.95
CA ILE A 203 -4.14 1.75 15.60
C ILE A 203 -4.95 0.52 16.00
N GLY A 204 -5.82 0.67 17.00
CA GLY A 204 -6.62 -0.41 17.56
C GLY A 204 -7.59 -1.03 16.55
N TRP A 205 -7.92 -2.30 16.75
CA TRP A 205 -8.85 -3.07 15.90
C TRP A 205 -10.15 -2.29 15.66
N GLY A 206 -10.58 -2.21 14.40
CA GLY A 206 -11.90 -1.70 14.02
C GLY A 206 -12.02 -0.19 14.06
N SER A 207 -10.90 0.51 14.20
CA SER A 207 -10.88 1.98 14.27
C SER A 207 -11.06 2.62 12.89
N ILE A 208 -11.70 3.79 12.87
CA ILE A 208 -11.76 4.67 11.69
C ILE A 208 -10.97 5.94 12.00
N VAL A 209 -9.86 6.11 11.30
CA VAL A 209 -8.90 7.19 11.50
C VAL A 209 -9.18 8.29 10.48
N THR A 210 -9.64 9.44 10.97
CA THR A 210 -10.14 10.55 10.14
C THR A 210 -9.35 11.84 10.29
N ARG A 211 -8.30 11.86 11.11
CA ARG A 211 -7.49 13.04 11.40
C ARG A 211 -6.02 12.70 11.63
N VAL A 212 -5.20 13.74 11.67
CA VAL A 212 -3.76 13.64 11.98
C VAL A 212 -3.51 13.36 13.46
N PHE A 213 -2.55 12.49 13.74
CA PHE A 213 -2.00 12.15 15.06
C PHE A 213 -0.47 12.35 15.03
N ASN A 214 -0.01 13.48 15.54
CA ASN A 214 1.40 13.90 15.53
C ASN A 214 2.22 13.38 16.72
N GLU A 215 1.58 12.78 17.72
CA GLU A 215 2.26 12.21 18.89
C GLU A 215 2.68 10.77 18.58
N PRO A 216 3.97 10.39 18.72
CA PRO A 216 4.43 9.01 18.61
C PRO A 216 4.15 8.22 19.90
N ASN A 217 4.38 6.91 19.91
CA ASN A 217 4.24 6.09 21.13
C ASN A 217 2.83 6.14 21.74
N VAL A 218 1.79 6.15 20.90
CA VAL A 218 0.40 6.19 21.33
C VAL A 218 -0.41 5.01 20.83
N ILE A 219 -1.48 4.67 21.54
CA ILE A 219 -2.57 3.85 21.03
C ILE A 219 -3.70 4.78 20.59
N ILE A 220 -4.11 4.64 19.33
CA ILE A 220 -5.23 5.35 18.71
C ILE A 220 -6.35 4.34 18.48
N ALA A 221 -7.54 4.58 19.03
CA ALA A 221 -8.66 3.65 18.88
C ALA A 221 -10.03 4.36 18.80
N GLY A 222 -11.00 3.69 18.18
CA GLY A 222 -12.41 4.09 18.15
C GLY A 222 -12.91 4.60 16.80
N VAL A 223 -14.18 5.03 16.78
CA VAL A 223 -14.87 5.55 15.60
C VAL A 223 -15.63 6.84 15.98
N PRO A 224 -15.12 8.04 15.62
CA PRO A 224 -13.79 8.30 15.07
C PRO A 224 -12.68 8.04 16.10
N ALA A 225 -11.50 7.66 15.61
CA ALA A 225 -10.40 7.28 16.48
C ALA A 225 -9.87 8.45 17.31
N LYS A 226 -9.42 8.15 18.53
CA LYS A 226 -8.78 9.10 19.47
C LYS A 226 -7.58 8.44 20.13
N VAL A 227 -6.66 9.25 20.67
CA VAL A 227 -5.60 8.72 21.54
C VAL A 227 -6.26 8.19 22.81
N VAL A 228 -6.00 6.92 23.14
CA VAL A 228 -6.53 6.23 24.33
C VAL A 228 -5.44 5.85 25.31
N LYS A 229 -4.16 5.87 24.88
CA LYS A 229 -3.00 5.60 25.72
C LYS A 229 -1.76 6.26 25.13
N GLN A 230 -0.92 6.83 25.98
CA GLN A 230 0.41 7.35 25.65
C GLN A 230 1.50 6.53 26.34
N GLY A 231 2.74 6.70 25.89
CA GLY A 231 3.93 6.14 26.53
C GLY A 231 4.03 4.63 26.36
N ILE A 232 3.73 4.12 25.16
CA ILE A 232 3.76 2.69 24.83
C ILE A 232 4.92 2.36 23.89
N ASN A 233 5.24 1.07 23.85
CA ASN A 233 5.98 0.41 22.77
C ASN A 233 5.20 -0.86 22.39
N TRP A 234 5.47 -1.43 21.23
CA TRP A 234 4.96 -2.74 20.83
C TRP A 234 6.05 -3.62 20.23
N ASP A 235 5.81 -4.92 20.17
CA ASP A 235 6.75 -5.91 19.62
C ASP A 235 5.98 -6.97 18.83
N ARG A 236 6.58 -7.53 17.78
CA ARG A 236 5.98 -8.58 16.94
C ARG A 236 5.93 -9.93 17.64
N ARG A 237 6.86 -10.20 18.57
CA ARG A 237 6.91 -11.44 19.35
C ARG A 237 5.69 -11.49 20.25
N CYS A 238 5.01 -12.63 20.26
CA CYS A 238 4.01 -12.90 21.29
C CYS A 238 4.68 -12.94 22.67
N ILE A 239 3.87 -12.73 23.72
CA ILE A 239 4.35 -12.57 25.10
C ILE A 239 5.33 -13.68 25.54
N ASN A 240 5.04 -14.94 25.18
CA ASN A 240 5.87 -16.08 25.55
C ASN A 240 7.24 -16.10 24.86
N LYS A 241 7.36 -15.52 23.66
CA LYS A 241 8.65 -15.38 22.95
C LYS A 241 9.41 -14.16 23.47
N TYR A 242 8.72 -13.03 23.67
CA TYR A 242 9.33 -11.80 24.17
C TYR A 242 10.00 -11.99 25.53
N LEU A 243 9.33 -12.69 26.46
CA LEU A 243 9.84 -12.94 27.82
C LEU A 243 11.07 -13.85 27.86
N LYS A 244 11.40 -14.56 26.78
CA LYS A 244 12.55 -15.46 26.71
C LYS A 244 13.83 -14.80 26.20
N GLY A 245 13.75 -13.57 25.68
CA GLY A 245 14.83 -12.93 24.93
C GLY A 245 14.78 -13.31 23.46
#